data_AF-A0A6J5KCM2-F1
#
_entry.id   AF-A0A6J5KCM2-F1
#
_cell.length_a   1.000
_cell.length_b   1.000
_cell.length_c   1.000
_cell.angle_alpha   90.00
_cell.angle_beta   90.00
_cell.angle_gamma   90.00
#
_symmetry.space_group_name_H-M   'P 1'
#
loop_
_entity.id
_entity.type
_entity.pdbx_description
1 polymer ?
#
loop_
_entity_poly.entity_id
_entity_poly.type
_entity_poly.pdbx_seq_one_letter_code
_entity_poly.pdbx_strand_id
1 'polypeptide(L)'
;MKRVGWSIAYMCVGMVLSWQSALWISRLSQRLSWPLFMTRWRGCWDIEHCDVSAFRYAFIAAFIFAPTIIWAMAGFRTANSTAPRIGTALLLALGTVSFYMIFYAAIWR
;
A
#
# COMPACT_ATOMS: atom_id res chain seq x y z
N MET A 1 4.50 22.56 -16.02
CA MET A 1 5.55 22.07 -15.08
C MET A 1 5.05 21.89 -13.65
N LYS A 2 4.33 22.86 -13.05
CA LYS A 2 3.83 22.74 -11.65
C LYS A 2 3.01 21.46 -11.36
N ARG A 3 2.14 21.00 -12.28
CA ARG A 3 1.37 19.75 -12.11
C ARG A 3 2.24 18.50 -12.00
N VAL A 4 3.26 18.39 -12.85
CA VAL A 4 4.17 17.24 -12.87
C VAL A 4 4.98 17.19 -11.58
N GLY A 5 5.45 18.36 -11.09
CA GLY A 5 6.15 18.44 -9.81
C GLY A 5 5.29 17.99 -8.62
N TRP A 6 4.01 18.39 -8.56
CA TRP A 6 3.11 17.93 -7.51
C TRP A 6 2.78 16.44 -7.61
N SER A 7 2.60 15.89 -8.81
CA SER A 7 2.40 14.46 -8.98
C SER A 7 3.61 13.65 -8.50
N ILE A 8 4.83 14.08 -8.86
CA ILE A 8 6.08 13.43 -8.40
C ILE A 8 6.18 13.50 -6.87
N ALA A 9 5.91 14.67 -6.27
CA ALA A 9 5.94 14.82 -4.81
C ALA A 9 4.95 13.89 -4.10
N TYR A 10 3.71 13.82 -4.58
CA TYR A 10 2.71 12.89 -4.02
C TYR A 10 3.11 11.42 -4.26
N MET A 11 3.71 11.09 -5.40
CA MET A 11 4.18 9.74 -5.69
C MET A 11 5.28 9.31 -4.72
N CYS A 12 6.28 10.17 -4.48
CA CYS A 12 7.35 9.91 -3.50
C CYS A 12 6.78 9.70 -2.09
N VAL A 13 5.86 10.57 -1.66
CA VAL A 13 5.21 10.45 -0.34
C VAL A 13 4.39 9.16 -0.24
N GLY A 14 3.61 8.83 -1.27
CA GLY A 14 2.84 7.59 -1.33
C GLY A 14 3.73 6.34 -1.29
N MET A 15 4.86 6.34 -1.99
CA MET A 15 5.82 5.24 -1.98
C MET A 15 6.45 5.04 -0.59
N VAL A 16 6.86 6.12 0.07
CA VAL A 16 7.41 6.06 1.44
C VAL A 16 6.34 5.58 2.43
N LEU A 17 5.10 6.05 2.30
CA LEU A 17 3.99 5.62 3.15
C LEU A 17 3.67 4.13 2.96
N SER A 18 3.56 3.65 1.72
CA SER A 18 3.35 2.23 1.41
C SER A 18 4.48 1.36 1.97
N TRP A 19 5.74 1.79 1.81
CA TRP A 19 6.90 1.09 2.36
C TRP A 19 6.86 1.02 3.89
N GLN A 20 6.59 2.17 4.54
CA GLN A 20 6.49 2.23 5.99
C GLN A 20 5.32 1.39 6.51
N SER A 21 4.15 1.41 5.86
CA SER A 21 3.05 0.53 6.27
C SER A 21 3.41 -0.94 6.18
N ALA A 22 4.14 -1.38 5.15
CA ALA A 22 4.59 -2.75 5.03
C ALA A 22 5.56 -3.14 6.15
N LEU A 23 6.54 -2.29 6.46
CA LEU A 23 7.49 -2.51 7.57
C LEU A 23 6.82 -2.48 8.95
N TRP A 24 5.83 -1.63 9.14
CA TRP A 24 5.10 -1.55 10.40
C TRP A 24 4.23 -2.78 10.60
N ILE A 25 3.56 -3.26 9.56
CA ILE A 25 2.78 -4.49 9.60
C ILE A 25 3.67 -5.71 9.88
N SER A 26 4.85 -5.80 9.27
CA SER A 26 5.79 -6.90 9.55
C SER A 26 6.34 -6.87 10.97
N ARG A 27 6.65 -5.69 11.52
CA ARG A 27 7.05 -5.55 12.93
C ARG A 27 5.91 -5.84 13.90
N LEU A 28 4.69 -5.41 13.56
CA LEU A 28 3.50 -5.65 14.36
C LEU A 28 3.18 -7.15 14.43
N SER A 29 3.27 -7.86 13.31
CA SER A 29 3.06 -9.31 13.26
C SER A 29 4.11 -10.07 14.07
N GLN A 30 5.37 -9.64 14.03
CA GLN A 30 6.45 -10.19 14.86
C GLN A 30 6.23 -9.94 16.36
N ARG A 31 5.78 -8.74 16.75
CA ARG A 31 5.58 -8.37 18.17
C ARG A 31 4.36 -9.02 18.80
N LEU A 32 3.25 -9.14 18.07
CA LEU A 32 2.04 -9.73 18.62
C LEU A 32 2.06 -11.26 18.64
N SER A 33 3.17 -11.91 18.22
CA SER A 33 3.27 -13.37 18.14
C SER A 33 2.03 -13.99 17.49
N TRP A 34 1.49 -13.30 16.49
CA TRP A 34 0.40 -13.86 15.71
C TRP A 34 1.00 -14.99 14.88
N PRO A 35 0.36 -16.17 14.79
CA PRO A 35 0.98 -17.34 14.22
C PRO A 35 1.20 -17.10 12.72
N LEU A 36 2.40 -16.62 12.39
CA LEU A 36 2.90 -16.44 11.03
C LEU A 36 3.26 -17.78 10.39
N PHE A 37 3.07 -18.89 11.11
CA PHE A 37 3.22 -20.25 10.62
C PHE A 37 2.00 -21.05 11.04
N MET A 38 1.27 -21.57 10.05
CA MET A 38 0.01 -22.32 10.20
C MET A 38 -1.16 -21.41 10.61
N THR A 39 -2.00 -20.96 9.69
CA THR A 39 -2.96 -21.84 9.05
C THR A 39 -3.77 -21.07 7.99
N ARG A 40 -4.05 -21.75 6.88
CA ARG A 40 -5.28 -21.62 6.08
C ARG A 40 -5.43 -20.55 4.98
N TRP A 41 -4.36 -19.93 4.49
CA TRP A 41 -4.33 -19.47 3.08
C TRP A 41 -3.31 -20.30 2.29
N ARG A 42 -3.79 -21.28 1.52
CA ARG A 42 -2.97 -22.19 0.71
C ARG A 42 -2.32 -21.46 -0.47
N GLY A 43 -1.22 -20.80 -0.20
CA GLY A 43 -0.16 -20.59 -1.17
C GLY A 43 0.88 -19.72 -0.54
N CYS A 44 2.04 -20.33 -0.44
CA CYS A 44 3.29 -19.75 -0.04
C CYS A 44 3.50 -18.37 -0.69
N TRP A 45 3.72 -17.38 0.16
CA TRP A 45 4.08 -16.02 -0.21
C TRP A 45 5.59 -15.85 -0.42
N ASP A 46 6.33 -16.95 -0.27
CA ASP A 46 7.75 -17.04 -0.52
C ASP A 46 7.97 -17.26 -2.02
N ILE A 47 8.21 -16.15 -2.72
CA ILE A 47 8.42 -16.08 -4.18
C ILE A 47 9.59 -16.98 -4.61
N GLU A 48 10.58 -17.17 -3.73
CA GLU A 48 11.78 -17.96 -4.03
C GLU A 48 11.55 -19.48 -3.92
N HIS A 49 10.60 -19.91 -3.08
CA HIS A 49 10.46 -21.32 -2.70
C HIS A 49 9.17 -21.98 -3.22
N CYS A 50 8.28 -21.23 -3.87
CA CYS A 50 6.95 -21.74 -4.22
C CYS A 50 6.45 -21.27 -5.58
N ASP A 51 5.76 -22.18 -6.27
CA ASP A 51 5.15 -21.93 -7.57
C ASP A 51 3.88 -21.08 -7.40
N VAL A 52 4.05 -19.76 -7.45
CA VAL A 52 2.98 -18.78 -7.30
C VAL A 52 2.38 -18.50 -8.67
N SER A 53 1.07 -18.67 -8.84
CA SER A 53 0.42 -18.39 -10.12
C SER A 53 0.61 -16.92 -10.54
N ALA A 54 0.74 -16.66 -11.85
CA ALA A 54 0.92 -15.30 -12.39
C ALA A 54 -0.16 -14.32 -11.89
N PHE A 55 -1.37 -14.81 -11.63
CA PHE A 55 -2.46 -14.03 -11.03
C PHE A 55 -2.13 -13.53 -9.62
N ARG A 56 -1.52 -14.36 -8.77
CA ARG A 56 -1.09 -13.94 -7.42
C ARG A 56 0.06 -12.95 -7.49
N TYR A 57 1.01 -13.11 -8.41
CA TYR A 57 2.05 -12.10 -8.63
C TYR A 57 1.47 -10.75 -9.06
N ALA A 58 0.56 -10.75 -10.03
CA ALA A 58 -0.11 -9.54 -10.47
C ALA A 58 -0.89 -8.89 -9.32
N PHE A 59 -1.52 -9.70 -8.46
CA PHE A 59 -2.22 -9.21 -7.27
C PHE A 59 -1.25 -8.57 -6.26
N ILE A 60 -0.11 -9.21 -5.97
CA ILE A 60 0.92 -8.66 -5.07
C ILE A 60 1.50 -7.36 -5.64
N ALA A 61 1.83 -7.34 -6.92
CA ALA A 61 2.32 -6.14 -7.60
C ALA A 61 1.27 -5.02 -7.54
N ALA A 62 0.02 -5.30 -7.86
CA ALA A 62 -1.07 -4.32 -7.76
C ALA A 62 -1.24 -3.81 -6.32
N PHE A 63 -1.13 -4.69 -5.33
CA PHE A 63 -1.23 -4.31 -3.92
C PHE A 63 -0.12 -3.35 -3.47
N ILE A 64 1.10 -3.50 -4.01
CA ILE A 64 2.23 -2.63 -3.73
C ILE A 64 2.12 -1.31 -4.49
N PHE A 65 1.80 -1.36 -5.79
CA PHE A 65 1.89 -0.21 -6.69
C PHE A 65 0.59 0.60 -6.83
N ALA A 66 -0.59 0.00 -6.65
CA ALA A 66 -1.85 0.69 -6.83
C ALA A 66 -2.00 1.92 -5.92
N PRO A 67 -1.63 1.87 -4.61
CA PRO A 67 -1.64 3.06 -3.78
C PRO A 67 -0.75 4.16 -4.36
N THR A 68 0.48 3.84 -4.78
CA THR A 68 1.41 4.81 -5.38
C THR A 68 0.82 5.50 -6.63
N ILE A 69 0.12 4.75 -7.48
CA ILE A 69 -0.57 5.29 -8.65
C ILE A 69 -1.72 6.22 -8.23
N ILE A 70 -2.51 5.85 -7.22
CA ILE A 70 -3.59 6.68 -6.68
C ILE A 70 -3.04 8.00 -6.12
N TRP A 71 -1.91 7.96 -5.41
CA TRP A 71 -1.22 9.15 -4.93
C TRP A 71 -0.75 10.05 -6.09
N ALA A 72 -0.14 9.47 -7.13
CA ALA A 72 0.28 10.22 -8.31
C ALA A 72 -0.90 10.90 -9.03
N MET A 73 -2.03 10.19 -9.20
CA MET A 73 -3.27 10.73 -9.77
C MET A 73 -3.86 11.85 -8.90
N ALA A 74 -3.84 11.69 -7.58
CA ALA A 74 -4.29 12.71 -6.65
C ALA A 74 -3.44 13.98 -6.77
N GLY A 75 -2.11 13.86 -6.85
CA GLY A 75 -1.20 14.99 -7.06
C GLY A 75 -1.46 15.74 -8.37
N PHE A 76 -1.84 15.03 -9.44
CA PHE A 76 -2.28 15.66 -10.69
C PHE A 76 -3.60 16.43 -10.54
N ARG A 77 -4.55 15.90 -9.77
CA ARG A 77 -5.87 16.54 -9.55
C ARG A 77 -5.82 17.71 -8.59
N THR A 78 -5.07 17.62 -7.49
CA THR A 78 -4.91 18.72 -6.52
C THR A 78 -4.18 19.92 -7.10
N ALA A 79 -3.37 19.74 -8.15
CA ALA A 79 -2.74 20.85 -8.85
C ALA A 79 -3.73 21.78 -9.61
N ASN A 80 -4.98 21.35 -9.80
CA ASN A 80 -6.08 22.13 -10.41
C ASN A 80 -7.21 22.49 -9.44
N SER A 81 -7.21 21.91 -8.25
CA SER A 81 -8.30 22.07 -7.31
C SER A 81 -7.98 23.17 -6.30
N THR A 82 -9.02 23.86 -5.83
CA THR A 82 -8.95 24.75 -4.66
C THR A 82 -8.94 23.98 -3.34
N ALA A 83 -9.07 22.65 -3.38
CA ALA A 83 -9.06 21.80 -2.20
C ALA A 83 -7.72 21.91 -1.43
N PRO A 84 -7.77 21.88 -0.09
CA PRO A 84 -6.59 21.97 0.74
C PRO A 84 -5.69 20.73 0.54
N ARG A 85 -4.49 20.95 -0.01
CA ARG A 85 -3.51 19.90 -0.35
C ARG A 85 -3.17 18.99 0.83
N ILE A 86 -3.02 19.58 2.01
CA ILE A 86 -2.73 18.86 3.26
C ILE A 86 -3.91 17.95 3.62
N GLY A 87 -5.15 18.43 3.53
CA GLY A 87 -6.34 17.63 3.79
C GLY A 87 -6.48 16.45 2.83
N THR A 88 -6.17 16.66 1.55
CA THR A 88 -6.16 15.57 0.56
C THR A 88 -5.10 14.53 0.88
N ALA A 89 -3.88 14.97 1.19
CA ALA A 89 -2.78 14.07 1.55
C ALA A 89 -3.08 13.27 2.83
N LEU A 90 -3.70 13.90 3.84
CA LEU A 90 -4.11 13.24 5.08
C LEU A 90 -5.16 12.15 4.82
N LEU A 91 -6.19 12.45 4.02
CA LEU A 91 -7.22 11.47 3.62
C LEU A 91 -6.61 10.31 2.83
N LEU A 92 -5.68 10.58 1.92
CA LEU A 92 -4.94 9.56 1.17
C LEU A 92 -4.09 8.69 2.10
N ALA A 93 -3.41 9.28 3.08
CA ALA A 93 -2.63 8.54 4.07
C ALA A 93 -3.53 7.63 4.91
N LEU A 94 -4.62 8.16 5.46
CA LEU A 94 -5.60 7.38 6.23
C LEU A 94 -6.21 6.26 5.39
N GLY A 95 -6.60 6.53 4.14
CA GLY A 95 -7.14 5.53 3.23
C GLY A 95 -6.12 4.44 2.90
N THR A 96 -4.85 4.80 2.68
CA THR A 96 -3.77 3.85 2.39
C THR A 96 -3.51 2.94 3.59
N VAL A 97 -3.38 3.51 4.79
CA VAL A 97 -3.21 2.74 6.03
C VAL A 97 -4.41 1.83 6.30
N SER A 98 -5.62 2.36 6.14
CA SER A 98 -6.86 1.59 6.36
C SER A 98 -6.97 0.44 5.36
N PHE A 99 -6.61 0.67 4.09
CA PHE A 99 -6.58 -0.37 3.06
C PHE A 99 -5.63 -1.51 3.44
N TYR A 100 -4.40 -1.20 3.83
CA TYR A 100 -3.44 -2.21 4.28
C TYR A 100 -3.93 -2.96 5.53
N MET A 101 -4.51 -2.25 6.51
CA MET A 101 -5.04 -2.85 7.74
C MET A 101 -6.25 -3.76 7.48
N ILE A 102 -7.22 -3.32 6.66
CA ILE A 102 -8.41 -4.12 6.30
C ILE A 102 -7.98 -5.36 5.52
N PHE A 103 -7.08 -5.19 4.55
CA PHE A 103 -6.59 -6.31 3.75
C PHE A 103 -5.84 -7.32 4.61
N TYR A 104 -4.99 -6.83 5.52
CA TYR A 104 -4.35 -7.67 6.53
C TYR A 104 -5.40 -8.41 7.37
N ALA A 105 -6.40 -7.71 7.92
CA ALA A 105 -7.46 -8.34 8.71
C ALA A 105 -8.31 -9.34 7.91
N ALA A 106 -8.50 -9.13 6.60
CA ALA A 106 -9.30 -9.99 5.74
C ALA A 106 -8.56 -11.25 5.29
N ILE A 107 -7.24 -11.19 5.11
CA ILE A 107 -6.41 -12.37 4.78
C ILE A 107 -6.13 -13.21 6.01
N TRP A 108 -5.91 -12.57 7.16
CA TRP A 108 -5.48 -13.23 8.39
C TRP A 108 -6.63 -13.64 9.31
N ARG A 109 -7.89 -13.51 8.87
CA ARG A 109 -9.10 -14.02 9.54
C ARG A 109 -9.62 -15.24 8.79
#